data_AF-A0A846BNF0-F1
#
_entry.id   AF-A0A846BNF0-F1
#
_cell.length_a   1.000
_cell.length_b   1.000
_cell.length_c   1.000
_cell.angle_alpha   90.00
_cell.angle_beta   90.00
_cell.angle_gamma   90.00
#
_symmetry.space_group_name_H-M   'P 1'
#
loop_
_entity.id
_entity.type
_entity.pdbx_description
1 polymer ?
#
loop_
_entity_poly.entity_id
_entity_poly.type
_entity_poly.pdbx_seq_one_letter_code
_entity_poly.pdbx_strand_id
1 'polypeptide(L)' 'MLNPLEYWIVGPQAESVTVLLLVNGKYQATEFSGNQRIVSRTFPELKLTAEQVLEVR' A
#
# COMPACT_ATOMS: atom_id res chain seq x y z
N MET A 1 -14.36 17.41 -3.52
CA MET A 1 -13.45 16.54 -2.72
C MET A 1 -12.61 15.74 -3.69
N LEU A 2 -11.31 15.60 -3.46
CA LEU A 2 -10.46 14.75 -4.29
C LEU A 2 -10.77 13.27 -3.96
N ASN A 3 -11.05 12.45 -4.97
CA ASN A 3 -11.26 11.02 -4.83
C ASN A 3 -10.05 10.30 -5.47
N PRO A 4 -8.94 10.10 -4.74
CA PRO A 4 -7.72 9.61 -5.35
C PRO A 4 -7.87 8.15 -5.76
N LEU A 5 -7.20 7.78 -6.84
CA LEU A 5 -7.29 6.44 -7.39
C LEU A 5 -6.68 5.37 -6.48
N GLU A 6 -5.85 5.76 -5.52
CA GLU A 6 -5.13 4.86 -4.62
C GLU A 6 -4.81 5.56 -3.27
N TYR A 7 -4.86 4.80 -2.17
CA TYR A 7 -4.37 5.22 -0.84
C TYR A 7 -3.49 4.14 -0.22
N TRP A 8 -2.64 4.56 0.72
CA TRP A 8 -1.76 3.67 1.46
C TRP A 8 -2.00 3.87 2.95
N ILE A 9 -2.21 2.77 3.66
CA ILE A 9 -2.26 2.74 5.13
C ILE A 9 -1.01 2.00 5.58
N VAL A 10 -0.11 2.73 6.26
CA VAL A 10 1.10 2.16 6.85
C VAL A 10 0.79 1.88 8.32
N GLY A 11 0.81 0.59 8.71
CA GLY A 11 0.50 0.15 10.07
C GLY A 11 1.71 -0.45 10.77
N PRO A 12 2.57 0.35 11.43
CA PRO A 12 3.72 -0.15 12.18
C PRO A 12 3.38 -1.20 13.23
N GLN A 13 2.27 -1.02 13.96
CA GLN A 13 1.81 -1.99 14.97
C GLN A 13 1.27 -3.28 14.35
N ALA A 14 0.73 -3.21 13.13
CA ALA A 14 0.22 -4.36 12.40
C ALA A 14 1.32 -5.04 11.55
N GLU A 15 2.53 -4.47 11.52
CA GLU A 15 3.65 -4.89 10.67
C GLU A 15 3.25 -5.06 9.19
N SER A 16 2.32 -4.21 8.73
CA SER A 16 1.77 -4.29 7.39
C SER A 16 1.57 -2.93 6.72
N VAL A 17 1.53 -2.97 5.39
CA VAL A 17 1.12 -1.85 4.53
C VAL A 17 -0.08 -2.30 3.72
N THR A 18 -1.18 -1.55 3.79
CA THR A 18 -2.39 -1.82 3.00
C THR A 18 -2.52 -0.79 1.90
N VAL A 19 -2.56 -1.25 0.64
CA VAL A 19 -2.88 -0.40 -0.52
C VAL A 19 -4.37 -0.55 -0.82
N LEU A 20 -5.07 0.58 -0.88
CA LEU A 20 -6.47 0.67 -1.23
C LEU A 20 -6.61 1.25 -2.63
N LEU A 21 -7.12 0.46 -3.57
CA LEU A 21 -7.31 0.87 -4.96
C LEU A 21 -8.78 1.19 -5.25
N LEU A 22 -9.05 2.35 -5.85
CA LEU A 22 -10.39 2.66 -6.34
C LEU A 22 -10.69 1.83 -7.59
N VAL A 23 -11.66 0.93 -7.46
CA VAL A 23 -12.17 0.07 -8.54
C VAL A 23 -13.69 0.10 -8.51
N ASN A 24 -14.32 0.50 -9.62
CA ASN A 24 -15.79 0.57 -9.75
C ASN A 24 -16.48 1.33 -8.61
N GLY A 25 -15.90 2.46 -8.20
CA GLY A 25 -16.46 3.33 -7.16
C GLY A 25 -16.28 2.82 -5.72
N LYS A 26 -15.52 1.74 -5.50
CA LYS A 26 -15.20 1.21 -4.17
C LYS A 26 -13.71 0.98 -4.01
N TYR A 27 -13.23 1.12 -2.78
CA TYR A 27 -11.85 0.79 -2.45
C TYR A 27 -11.70 -0.70 -2.17
N GLN A 28 -10.74 -1.30 -2.86
CA GLN A 28 -10.31 -2.67 -2.62
C GLN A 28 -8.98 -2.64 -1.89
N ALA A 29 -8.93 -3.26 -0.71
CA ALA A 29 -7.73 -3.33 0.11
C ALA A 29 -6.88 -4.54 -0.29
N THR A 30 -5.57 -4.34 -0.39
CA THR A 30 -4.57 -5.40 -0.46
C THR A 30 -3.52 -5.14 0.59
N GLU A 31 -3.36 -6.08 1.52
CA GLU A 31 -2.37 -6.01 2.59
C GLU A 31 -1.07 -6.70 2.17
N PHE A 32 0.05 -6.08 2.51
CA PHE A 32 1.40 -6.58 2.30
C PHE A 32 2.16 -6.54 3.63
N SER A 33 2.91 -7.59 3.95
CA SER A 33 3.74 -7.70 5.15
C SER A 33 5.13 -8.28 4.86
N GLY A 34 6.08 -8.03 5.75
CA GLY A 34 7.46 -8.51 5.63
C GLY A 34 8.10 -8.21 4.26
N ASN A 35 8.66 -9.24 3.62
CA ASN A 35 9.36 -9.13 2.34
C ASN A 35 8.42 -9.10 1.11
N GLN A 36 7.10 -9.05 1.28
CA GLN A 36 6.17 -8.95 0.16
C GLN A 36 6.37 -7.62 -0.56
N ARG A 37 6.60 -7.70 -1.89
CA ARG A 37 6.67 -6.51 -2.74
C ARG A 37 5.29 -5.86 -2.82
N ILE A 38 5.25 -4.56 -2.57
CA ILE A 38 4.01 -3.80 -2.68
C ILE A 38 3.70 -3.56 -4.16
N VAL A 39 2.45 -3.82 -4.54
CA VAL A 39 1.94 -3.55 -5.89
C VAL A 39 1.11 -2.28 -5.84
N SER A 40 1.54 -1.27 -6.60
CA SER A 40 0.86 0.01 -6.75
C SER A 40 0.51 0.25 -8.20
N ARG A 41 -0.75 0.62 -8.47
CA ARG A 41 -1.16 1.03 -9.82
C ARG A 41 -0.63 2.43 -10.13
N THR A 42 -0.52 3.27 -9.11
CA THR A 42 -0.05 4.66 -9.25
C THR A 42 1.46 4.72 -9.49
N PHE A 43 2.22 3.81 -8.88
CA PHE A 43 3.67 3.70 -9.02
C PHE A 43 4.09 2.27 -9.45
N PRO A 44 3.86 1.87 -10.71
CA PRO A 44 4.13 0.50 -11.17
C PRO A 44 5.59 0.05 -11.01
N GLU A 45 6.52 1.00 -11.14
CA GLU A 45 7.97 0.73 -11.04
C GLU A 45 8.48 0.67 -9.59
N LEU A 46 7.64 0.94 -8.59
CA LEU A 46 8.04 0.95 -7.19
C LEU A 46 8.54 -0.43 -6.75
N LYS A 47 9.79 -0.51 -6.28
CA LYS A 47 10.46 -1.76 -5.87
C LYS A 47 10.68 -1.82 -4.36
N LEU A 48 9.62 -1.57 -3.58
CA LEU A 48 9.67 -1.65 -2.12
C LEU A 48 8.90 -2.87 -1.60
N THR A 49 9.41 -3.46 -0.52
CA THR A 49 8.67 -4.41 0.31
C THR A 49 7.95 -3.69 1.44
N ALA A 50 6.98 -4.35 2.09
CA ALA A 50 6.31 -3.81 3.27
C ALA A 50 7.30 -3.51 4.40
N GLU A 51 8.23 -4.41 4.68
CA GLU A 51 9.31 -4.23 5.66
C GLU A 51 10.15 -2.97 5.39
N GLN A 52 10.53 -2.72 4.13
CA GLN A 52 11.30 -1.53 3.75
C GLN A 52 10.51 -0.22 3.94
N VAL A 53 9.19 -0.26 3.79
CA VAL A 53 8.32 0.91 4.06
C VAL A 53 8.16 1.14 5.57
N LEU A 54 8.17 0.07 6.36
CA LEU A 54 8.00 0.12 7.81
C LEU A 54 9.31 0.41 8.56
N GLU A 55 10.46 0.31 7.88
CA GLU A 55 11.77 0.64 8.45
C GLU A 55 11.85 2.15 8.76
N VAL A 56 11.69 2.50 10.04
CA VAL A 56 12.01 3.83 10.56
C VAL A 56 13.45 3.80 11.06
N ARG A 57 14.33 4.58 10.42
CA ARG A 57 15.67 4.87 10.95
C ARG A 57 15.70 6.19 11.70
#